data_AF-A0A3N7D2U2-F1
#
_entry.id   AF-A0A3N7D2U2-F1
#
_cell.length_a   1.000
_cell.length_b   1.000
_cell.length_c   1.000
_cell.angle_alpha   90.00
_cell.angle_beta   90.00
_cell.angle_gamma   90.00
#
_symmetry.space_group_name_H-M   'P 1'
#
loop_
_entity.id
_entity.type
_entity.pdbx_description
1 polymer ?
#
loop_
_entity_poly.entity_id
_entity_poly.type
_entity_poly.pdbx_seq_one_letter_code
_entity_poly.pdbx_strand_id
1 'polypeptide(L)'
;MMISINVKGQNYSFDFYNGTFNFSIDSSIVFNTSQKATATETEKFYSYVSAGHYAELIASLKKYREKYDLNDWIYYQLIRKTAEQISPKADNYFRYTLYKWFLLSKCGYDARLAVGNDQVIFYVKNEENISDIPFFMIDGEKYMCLNYHDYGKLFKQADAYKPVNITIPEARNAFSYKVTRMPDFKPENYAEKDVEFSYRQKIYHFKLKVNEDVQAIFKNYPGVDFESYFNIPLSRETYSSLIPILKNNLKGMDQKKGVDYLMRFTRYAFLYENDEQNFGTEKRLSPEQTLLNKYSDCDDRAALFFFLVKEIYDLPMVALLYPTHLTMAVQFDKPVGEFITYKGKKYSFCEPTPQAQDLKIGQLANKLKNIKYEIVYAYEPTKR
;
A
#
# COMPACT_ATOMS: atom_id res chain seq x y z
N MET A 1 24.52 23.87 -44.59
CA MET A 1 23.83 22.60 -44.90
C MET A 1 23.19 22.14 -43.60
N MET A 2 21.90 22.42 -43.39
CA MET A 2 21.18 21.92 -42.20
C MET A 2 21.04 20.42 -42.33
N ILE A 3 21.70 19.68 -41.45
CA ILE A 3 21.51 18.24 -41.33
C ILE A 3 20.19 18.05 -40.60
N SER A 4 19.15 17.66 -41.34
CA SER A 4 17.91 17.18 -40.76
C SER A 4 18.22 15.93 -39.94
N ILE A 5 18.35 16.08 -38.62
CA ILE A 5 18.39 14.95 -37.70
C ILE A 5 16.99 14.35 -37.75
N ASN A 6 16.89 13.19 -38.38
CA ASN A 6 15.65 12.44 -38.44
C ASN A 6 15.46 11.77 -37.07
N VAL A 7 14.87 12.51 -36.13
CA VAL A 7 14.58 12.07 -34.77
C VAL A 7 13.49 11.00 -34.85
N LYS A 8 13.86 9.73 -34.74
CA LYS A 8 12.90 8.62 -34.64
C LYS A 8 12.57 8.40 -33.16
N GLY A 9 11.50 9.05 -32.69
CA GLY A 9 10.89 8.70 -31.40
C GLY A 9 10.37 7.26 -31.44
N GLN A 10 10.67 6.48 -30.40
CA GLN A 10 10.08 5.15 -30.21
C GLN A 10 8.81 5.29 -29.39
N ASN A 11 7.70 4.77 -29.91
CA ASN A 11 6.40 4.80 -29.24
C ASN A 11 6.20 3.50 -28.46
N TYR A 12 5.75 3.63 -27.23
CA TYR A 12 5.46 2.53 -26.32
C TYR A 12 4.05 2.66 -25.78
N SER A 13 3.45 1.50 -25.51
CA SER A 13 2.15 1.42 -24.86
C SER A 13 2.10 0.18 -23.99
N PHE A 14 1.50 0.30 -22.81
CA PHE A 14 1.12 -0.86 -22.01
C PHE A 14 -0.14 -0.60 -21.21
N ASP A 15 -0.85 -1.68 -20.89
CA ASP A 15 -1.99 -1.63 -20.00
C ASP A 15 -1.54 -1.37 -18.56
N PHE A 16 -2.22 -0.41 -17.94
CA PHE A 16 -2.04 -0.01 -16.56
C PHE A 16 -3.40 0.11 -15.88
N TYR A 17 -3.84 -1.01 -15.30
CA TYR A 17 -5.17 -1.21 -14.73
C TYR A 17 -6.27 -0.99 -15.78
N ASN A 18 -7.23 -0.10 -15.56
CA ASN A 18 -8.31 0.18 -16.51
C ASN A 18 -7.92 1.05 -17.70
N GLY A 19 -6.68 1.54 -17.78
CA GLY A 19 -6.21 2.41 -18.86
C GLY A 19 -5.03 1.84 -19.62
N THR A 20 -4.75 2.42 -20.79
CA THR A 20 -3.51 2.19 -21.53
C THR A 20 -2.62 3.42 -21.39
N PHE A 21 -1.42 3.25 -20.84
CA PHE A 21 -0.42 4.29 -20.80
C PHE A 21 0.34 4.30 -22.13
N ASN A 22 0.32 5.44 -22.81
CA ASN A 22 1.00 5.65 -24.09
C ASN A 22 2.05 6.74 -23.89
N PHE A 23 3.25 6.51 -24.41
CA PHE A 23 4.34 7.48 -24.32
C PHE A 23 5.34 7.28 -25.45
N SER A 24 6.14 8.31 -25.70
CA SER A 24 7.21 8.30 -26.69
C SER A 24 8.54 8.56 -25.99
N ILE A 25 9.60 7.94 -26.50
CA ILE A 25 10.98 8.12 -26.05
C ILE A 25 11.79 8.66 -27.21
N ASP A 26 12.47 9.78 -26.99
CA ASP A 26 13.49 10.29 -27.90
C ASP A 26 14.81 9.52 -27.72
N SER A 27 15.52 9.19 -28.80
CA SER A 27 16.82 8.50 -28.71
C SER A 27 17.86 9.23 -27.85
N SER A 28 17.74 10.55 -27.68
CA SER A 28 18.59 11.39 -26.81
C SER A 28 18.44 11.08 -25.32
N ILE A 29 17.40 10.35 -24.91
CA ILE A 29 17.22 9.93 -23.52
C ILE A 29 17.50 8.45 -23.30
N VAL A 30 17.90 7.72 -24.36
CA VAL A 30 18.34 6.32 -24.27
C VAL A 30 19.85 6.29 -24.01
N PHE A 31 20.22 6.04 -22.75
CA PHE A 31 21.61 5.95 -22.33
C PHE A 31 22.09 4.51 -22.10
N ASN A 32 23.33 4.20 -22.47
CA ASN A 32 23.96 2.93 -22.14
C ASN A 32 24.95 3.12 -20.98
N THR A 33 24.69 2.48 -19.85
CA THR A 33 25.57 2.51 -18.67
C THR A 33 26.41 1.24 -18.60
N SER A 34 27.52 1.27 -17.86
CA SER A 34 28.10 0.01 -17.38
C SER A 34 27.12 -0.74 -16.45
N GLN A 35 27.35 -2.02 -16.21
CA GLN A 35 26.58 -2.77 -15.20
C GLN A 35 26.99 -2.42 -13.76
N LYS A 36 28.16 -1.81 -13.57
CA LYS A 36 28.70 -1.51 -12.24
C LYS A 36 28.11 -0.20 -11.70
N ALA A 37 27.44 -0.27 -10.56
CA ALA A 37 26.89 0.90 -9.90
C ALA A 37 28.00 1.78 -9.32
N THR A 38 28.17 2.99 -9.88
CA THR A 38 29.16 3.98 -9.41
C THR A 38 28.60 5.40 -9.50
N ALA A 39 29.18 6.33 -8.73
CA ALA A 39 28.76 7.72 -8.71
C ALA A 39 29.03 8.38 -10.08
N THR A 40 30.21 8.14 -10.65
CA THR A 40 30.60 8.64 -11.98
C THR A 40 29.64 8.17 -13.08
N GLU A 41 29.21 6.92 -13.09
CA GLU A 41 28.24 6.44 -14.08
C GLU A 41 26.84 7.03 -13.86
N THR A 42 26.47 7.27 -12.60
CA THR A 42 25.21 7.97 -12.26
C THR A 42 25.22 9.41 -12.76
N GLU A 43 26.33 10.14 -12.57
CA GLU A 43 26.51 11.52 -13.03
C GLU A 43 26.50 11.63 -14.56
N LYS A 44 27.16 10.69 -15.26
CA LYS A 44 27.12 10.60 -16.73
C LYS A 44 25.71 10.35 -17.24
N PHE A 45 25.00 9.39 -16.65
CA PHE A 45 23.61 9.11 -16.99
C PHE A 45 22.75 10.36 -16.83
N TYR A 46 22.82 11.01 -15.65
CA TYR A 46 22.03 12.19 -15.37
C TYR A 46 22.33 13.33 -16.35
N SER A 47 23.60 13.61 -16.61
CA SER A 47 24.03 14.68 -17.52
C SER A 47 23.55 14.44 -18.95
N TYR A 48 23.64 13.20 -19.43
CA TYR A 48 23.19 12.82 -20.77
C TYR A 48 21.67 12.92 -20.90
N VAL A 49 20.93 12.23 -20.02
CA VAL A 49 19.47 12.15 -20.10
C VAL A 49 18.83 13.52 -19.83
N SER A 50 19.42 14.34 -18.95
CA SER A 50 18.93 15.71 -18.69
C SER A 50 19.18 16.69 -19.83
N ALA A 51 20.11 16.39 -20.75
CA ALA A 51 20.32 17.18 -21.96
C ALA A 51 19.42 16.75 -23.12
N GLY A 52 18.78 15.57 -23.02
CA GLY A 52 17.87 15.04 -24.03
C GLY A 52 16.41 15.51 -23.90
N HIS A 53 15.57 15.06 -24.83
CA HIS A 53 14.15 15.43 -24.90
C HIS A 53 13.25 14.53 -24.04
N TYR A 54 13.36 14.61 -22.71
CA TYR A 54 12.53 13.82 -21.78
C TYR A 54 11.19 14.48 -21.41
N ALA A 55 10.97 15.74 -21.77
CA ALA A 55 9.85 16.53 -21.27
C ALA A 55 8.47 15.92 -21.63
N GLU A 56 8.31 15.39 -22.84
CA GLU A 56 7.06 14.75 -23.29
C GLU A 56 6.73 13.47 -22.51
N LEU A 57 7.75 12.68 -22.16
CA LEU A 57 7.58 11.51 -21.29
C LEU A 57 7.09 11.92 -19.90
N ILE A 58 7.70 12.94 -19.30
CA ILE A 58 7.29 13.45 -17.98
C ILE A 58 5.88 14.04 -18.03
N ALA A 59 5.54 14.78 -19.09
CA ALA A 59 4.20 15.29 -19.30
C ALA A 59 3.17 14.15 -19.43
N SER A 60 3.52 13.07 -20.13
CA SER A 60 2.63 11.90 -20.27
C SER A 60 2.39 11.21 -18.92
N LEU A 61 3.45 11.00 -18.14
CA LEU A 61 3.35 10.42 -16.79
C LEU A 61 2.45 11.27 -15.87
N LYS A 62 2.70 12.59 -15.81
CA LYS A 62 1.90 13.52 -14.99
C LYS A 62 0.44 13.57 -15.43
N LYS A 63 0.18 13.66 -16.75
CA LYS A 63 -1.18 13.62 -17.31
C LYS A 63 -1.91 12.32 -16.97
N TYR A 64 -1.22 11.18 -16.97
CA TYR A 64 -1.82 9.91 -16.58
C TYR A 64 -2.14 9.87 -15.08
N ARG A 65 -1.22 10.34 -14.23
CA ARG A 65 -1.45 10.49 -12.79
C ARG A 65 -2.69 11.31 -12.50
N GLU A 66 -2.82 12.47 -13.14
CA GLU A 66 -3.96 13.38 -12.98
C GLU A 66 -5.26 12.77 -13.50
N LYS A 67 -5.23 12.16 -14.70
CA LYS A 67 -6.41 11.56 -15.33
C LYS A 67 -7.03 10.44 -14.47
N TYR A 68 -6.19 9.61 -13.87
CA TYR A 68 -6.63 8.47 -13.07
C TYR A 68 -6.53 8.70 -11.56
N ASP A 69 -6.15 9.91 -11.14
CA ASP A 69 -6.06 10.32 -9.73
C ASP A 69 -5.23 9.32 -8.91
N LEU A 70 -4.02 9.02 -9.40
CA LEU A 70 -3.12 8.06 -8.79
C LEU A 70 -2.43 8.66 -7.56
N ASN A 71 -2.56 8.01 -6.40
CA ASN A 71 -1.68 8.26 -5.26
C ASN A 71 -0.23 7.87 -5.59
N ASP A 72 0.71 8.35 -4.77
CA ASP A 72 2.13 8.25 -5.10
C ASP A 72 2.62 6.80 -5.17
N TRP A 73 2.09 5.91 -4.33
CA TRP A 73 2.43 4.48 -4.37
C TRP A 73 2.05 3.83 -5.70
N ILE A 74 0.82 4.06 -6.17
CA ILE A 74 0.36 3.53 -7.46
C ILE A 74 1.08 4.23 -8.62
N TYR A 75 1.29 5.53 -8.52
CA TYR A 75 2.04 6.29 -9.52
C TYR A 75 3.48 5.80 -9.65
N TYR A 76 4.11 5.38 -8.56
CA TYR A 76 5.41 4.74 -8.60
C TYR A 76 5.37 3.40 -9.34
N GLN A 77 4.29 2.61 -9.25
CA GLN A 77 4.14 1.40 -10.07
C GLN A 77 4.08 1.72 -11.57
N LEU A 78 3.46 2.84 -11.96
CA LEU A 78 3.48 3.33 -13.34
C LEU A 78 4.92 3.66 -13.77
N ILE A 79 5.65 4.44 -12.96
CA ILE A 79 7.04 4.80 -13.21
C ILE A 79 7.93 3.55 -13.33
N ARG A 80 7.75 2.54 -12.47
CA ARG A 80 8.47 1.27 -12.53
C ARG A 80 8.24 0.54 -13.84
N LYS A 81 6.97 0.43 -14.29
CA LYS A 81 6.64 -0.19 -15.58
C LYS A 81 7.18 0.62 -16.76
N THR A 82 7.12 1.94 -16.70
CA THR A 82 7.74 2.80 -17.71
C THR A 82 9.24 2.56 -17.78
N ALA A 83 9.96 2.61 -16.66
CA ALA A 83 11.39 2.32 -16.61
C ALA A 83 11.74 0.93 -17.16
N GLU A 84 10.90 -0.08 -16.91
CA GLU A 84 11.07 -1.44 -17.47
C GLU A 84 11.01 -1.44 -19.00
N GLN A 85 10.15 -0.63 -19.62
CA GLN A 85 10.08 -0.51 -21.08
C GLN A 85 11.31 0.20 -21.67
N ILE A 86 11.90 1.16 -20.96
CA ILE A 86 13.09 1.89 -21.43
C ILE A 86 14.36 1.06 -21.25
N SER A 87 14.49 0.42 -20.09
CA SER A 87 15.66 -0.35 -19.69
C SER A 87 15.19 -1.53 -18.84
N PRO A 88 14.95 -2.70 -19.47
CA PRO A 88 14.50 -3.88 -18.75
C PRO A 88 15.42 -4.20 -17.56
N LYS A 89 14.80 -4.55 -16.42
CA LYS A 89 15.53 -4.88 -15.19
C LYS A 89 16.50 -6.05 -15.40
N ALA A 90 16.10 -7.02 -16.22
CA ALA A 90 16.88 -8.22 -16.53
C ALA A 90 18.17 -7.90 -17.31
N ASP A 91 18.16 -6.86 -18.13
CA ASP A 91 19.31 -6.50 -18.98
C ASP A 91 20.35 -5.71 -18.18
N ASN A 92 19.90 -4.72 -17.39
CA ASN A 92 20.75 -3.89 -16.57
C ASN A 92 19.97 -3.29 -15.40
N TYR A 93 20.09 -3.92 -14.23
CA TYR A 93 19.43 -3.48 -13.00
C TYR A 93 19.82 -2.06 -12.56
N PHE A 94 21.09 -1.70 -12.72
CA PHE A 94 21.57 -0.37 -12.35
C PHE A 94 20.89 0.70 -13.21
N ARG A 95 20.94 0.55 -14.54
CA ARG A 95 20.28 1.45 -15.48
C ARG A 95 18.76 1.52 -15.28
N TYR A 96 18.11 0.39 -15.06
CA TYR A 96 16.69 0.34 -14.68
C TYR A 96 16.39 1.22 -13.47
N THR A 97 17.22 1.12 -12.42
CA THR A 97 17.07 1.93 -11.21
C THR A 97 17.36 3.42 -11.45
N LEU A 98 18.32 3.76 -12.31
CA LEU A 98 18.57 5.15 -12.71
C LEU A 98 17.37 5.77 -13.42
N TYR A 99 16.69 5.05 -14.33
CA TYR A 99 15.46 5.57 -14.95
C TYR A 99 14.31 5.71 -13.95
N LYS A 100 14.12 4.76 -13.02
CA LYS A 100 13.13 4.93 -11.94
C LYS A 100 13.38 6.22 -11.15
N TRP A 101 14.62 6.43 -10.71
CA TRP A 101 15.03 7.61 -9.96
C TRP A 101 14.84 8.90 -10.76
N PHE A 102 15.31 8.92 -12.02
CA PHE A 102 15.19 10.08 -12.89
C PHE A 102 13.74 10.47 -13.14
N LEU A 103 12.90 9.51 -13.54
CA LEU A 103 11.48 9.74 -13.81
C LEU A 103 10.74 10.22 -12.56
N LEU A 104 10.97 9.59 -11.40
CA LEU A 104 10.35 10.01 -10.14
C LEU A 104 10.79 11.43 -9.75
N SER A 105 12.09 11.73 -9.88
CA SER A 105 12.64 13.06 -9.55
C SER A 105 12.12 14.15 -10.48
N LYS A 106 12.08 13.90 -11.79
CA LYS A 106 11.51 14.81 -12.80
C LYS A 106 10.00 14.98 -12.68
N CYS A 107 9.32 14.02 -12.03
CA CYS A 107 7.93 14.17 -11.64
C CYS A 107 7.73 15.06 -10.39
N GLY A 108 8.81 15.44 -9.71
CA GLY A 108 8.82 16.44 -8.64
C GLY A 108 9.10 15.89 -7.25
N TYR A 109 9.32 14.59 -7.08
CA TYR A 109 9.64 14.00 -5.78
C TYR A 109 11.12 14.10 -5.46
N ASP A 110 11.49 14.46 -4.24
CA ASP A 110 12.89 14.46 -3.81
C ASP A 110 13.36 13.01 -3.62
N ALA A 111 14.01 12.47 -4.64
CA ALA A 111 14.53 11.13 -4.65
C ALA A 111 16.06 11.15 -4.83
N ARG A 112 16.75 10.29 -4.09
CA ARG A 112 18.21 10.28 -3.96
C ARG A 112 18.75 8.90 -4.32
N LEU A 113 20.01 8.86 -4.76
CA LEU A 113 20.73 7.62 -5.00
C LEU A 113 21.95 7.54 -4.08
N ALA A 114 22.25 6.33 -3.64
CA ALA A 114 23.54 5.97 -3.07
C ALA A 114 24.10 4.75 -3.81
N VAL A 115 25.42 4.64 -3.89
CA VAL A 115 26.11 3.55 -4.58
C VAL A 115 27.23 2.98 -3.70
N GLY A 116 27.46 1.69 -3.82
CA GLY A 116 28.51 1.00 -3.08
C GLY A 116 28.29 -0.51 -3.08
N ASN A 117 29.37 -1.28 -2.89
CA ASN A 117 29.33 -2.75 -2.99
C ASN A 117 28.67 -3.26 -4.28
N ASP A 118 28.94 -2.60 -5.40
CA ASP A 118 28.34 -2.88 -6.72
C ASP A 118 26.79 -2.83 -6.75
N GLN A 119 26.19 -2.12 -5.78
CA GLN A 119 24.76 -1.91 -5.65
C GLN A 119 24.39 -0.43 -5.81
N VAL A 120 23.14 -0.19 -6.20
CA VAL A 120 22.50 1.12 -6.25
C VAL A 120 21.31 1.11 -5.31
N ILE A 121 21.30 2.03 -4.35
CA ILE A 121 20.21 2.17 -3.40
C ILE A 121 19.41 3.41 -3.75
N PHE A 122 18.10 3.23 -3.85
CA PHE A 122 17.18 4.25 -4.31
C PHE A 122 16.27 4.69 -3.19
N TYR A 123 16.37 5.98 -2.83
CA TYR A 123 15.66 6.55 -1.70
C TYR A 123 14.71 7.66 -2.12
N VAL A 124 13.68 7.91 -1.31
CA VAL A 124 12.74 9.00 -1.52
C VAL A 124 12.41 9.70 -0.20
N LYS A 125 12.33 11.04 -0.22
CA LYS A 125 11.90 11.84 0.93
C LYS A 125 10.51 11.39 1.36
N ASN A 126 10.31 11.18 2.67
CA ASN A 126 9.03 10.76 3.23
C ASN A 126 8.85 11.32 4.65
N GLU A 127 7.64 11.74 4.95
CA GLU A 127 7.26 12.37 6.23
C GLU A 127 6.38 11.45 7.10
N GLU A 128 6.12 10.22 6.64
CA GLU A 128 5.18 9.27 7.27
C GLU A 128 5.91 8.23 8.11
N ASN A 129 5.21 7.52 8.98
CA ASN A 129 5.80 6.44 9.77
C ASN A 129 5.79 5.14 8.97
N ILE A 130 6.97 4.79 8.45
CA ILE A 130 7.19 3.60 7.64
C ILE A 130 8.14 2.66 8.39
N SER A 131 7.77 1.38 8.46
CA SER A 131 8.56 0.31 9.07
C SER A 131 9.14 -0.63 8.01
N ASP A 132 10.00 -1.55 8.46
CA ASP A 132 10.47 -2.72 7.69
C ASP A 132 11.38 -2.44 6.49
N ILE A 133 11.60 -1.17 6.16
CA ILE A 133 12.58 -0.74 5.16
C ILE A 133 13.58 0.27 5.74
N PRO A 134 14.88 0.19 5.37
CA PRO A 134 15.89 1.13 5.83
C PRO A 134 15.60 2.58 5.41
N PHE A 135 16.08 3.52 6.21
CA PHE A 135 16.07 4.95 5.90
C PHE A 135 17.39 5.61 6.27
N PHE A 136 17.60 6.83 5.79
CA PHE A 136 18.62 7.73 6.31
C PHE A 136 18.03 9.12 6.57
N MET A 137 18.77 9.94 7.33
CA MET A 137 18.46 11.34 7.56
C MET A 137 19.46 12.23 6.81
N ILE A 138 18.97 13.23 6.07
CA ILE A 138 19.78 14.33 5.53
C ILE A 138 19.12 15.62 5.99
N ASP A 139 19.87 16.48 6.68
CA ASP A 139 19.39 17.81 7.13
C ASP A 139 18.05 17.79 7.90
N GLY A 140 17.83 16.74 8.69
CA GLY A 140 16.59 16.54 9.45
C GLY A 140 15.43 15.92 8.66
N GLU A 141 15.61 15.70 7.36
CA GLU A 141 14.63 15.07 6.46
C GLU A 141 14.90 13.58 6.31
N LYS A 142 13.83 12.79 6.33
CA LYS A 142 13.89 11.32 6.26
C LYS A 142 13.73 10.82 4.83
N TYR A 143 14.58 9.88 4.44
CA TYR A 143 14.57 9.27 3.11
C TYR A 143 14.47 7.75 3.20
N MET A 144 13.39 7.17 2.68
CA MET A 144 13.08 5.75 2.77
C MET A 144 13.59 4.97 1.55
N CYS A 145 14.11 3.76 1.75
CA CYS A 145 14.67 2.92 0.69
C CYS A 145 13.58 2.20 -0.14
N LEU A 146 13.35 2.66 -1.37
CA LEU A 146 12.31 2.12 -2.27
C LEU A 146 12.66 0.76 -2.89
N ASN A 147 13.95 0.41 -3.01
CA ASN A 147 14.40 -0.82 -3.65
C ASN A 147 15.03 -1.83 -2.68
N TYR A 148 14.76 -1.70 -1.37
CA TYR A 148 15.25 -2.65 -0.36
C TYR A 148 14.87 -4.11 -0.68
N HIS A 149 13.64 -4.31 -1.15
CA HIS A 149 13.10 -5.62 -1.54
C HIS A 149 13.87 -6.32 -2.66
N ASP A 150 14.64 -5.58 -3.48
CA ASP A 150 15.47 -6.15 -4.54
C ASP A 150 16.77 -6.79 -3.98
N TYR A 151 17.15 -6.46 -2.74
CA TYR A 151 18.38 -6.95 -2.09
C TYR A 151 18.13 -7.85 -0.89
N GLY A 152 17.13 -7.53 -0.05
CA GLY A 152 16.84 -8.25 1.18
C GLY A 152 18.10 -8.46 2.04
N LYS A 153 18.47 -9.72 2.31
CA LYS A 153 19.65 -10.09 3.10
C LYS A 153 21.00 -9.64 2.49
N LEU A 154 21.03 -9.27 1.21
CA LEU A 154 22.21 -8.73 0.54
C LEU A 154 22.41 -7.22 0.80
N PHE A 155 21.43 -6.55 1.39
CA PHE A 155 21.55 -5.16 1.84
C PHE A 155 22.60 -5.06 2.94
N LYS A 156 23.45 -4.05 2.84
CA LYS A 156 24.59 -3.82 3.75
C LYS A 156 24.29 -2.68 4.71
N GLN A 157 25.08 -2.58 5.78
CA GLN A 157 24.93 -1.51 6.76
C GLN A 157 25.21 -0.12 6.16
N ALA A 158 24.77 0.94 6.83
CA ALA A 158 24.71 2.31 6.30
C ALA A 158 26.02 2.82 5.66
N ASP A 159 27.18 2.49 6.21
CA ASP A 159 28.48 2.97 5.69
C ASP A 159 28.90 2.31 4.36
N ALA A 160 28.17 1.30 3.91
CA ALA A 160 28.41 0.61 2.64
C ALA A 160 28.08 1.46 1.41
N TYR A 161 27.18 2.45 1.54
CA TYR A 161 26.61 3.16 0.41
C TYR A 161 26.93 4.66 0.51
N LYS A 162 27.57 5.19 -0.53
CA LYS A 162 27.92 6.60 -0.61
C LYS A 162 26.86 7.36 -1.40
N PRO A 163 26.27 8.45 -0.87
CA PRO A 163 25.34 9.29 -1.62
C PRO A 163 25.96 9.82 -2.91
N VAL A 164 25.16 9.90 -3.97
CA VAL A 164 25.54 10.58 -5.21
C VAL A 164 24.97 11.99 -5.19
N ASN A 165 25.83 13.00 -5.22
CA ASN A 165 25.46 14.40 -5.05
C ASN A 165 24.98 15.02 -6.37
N ILE A 166 23.72 14.77 -6.72
CA ILE A 166 23.05 15.39 -7.87
C ILE A 166 21.82 16.17 -7.38
N THR A 167 21.77 17.46 -7.70
CA THR A 167 20.61 18.31 -7.41
C THR A 167 19.68 18.38 -8.62
N ILE A 168 18.40 18.04 -8.42
CA ILE A 168 17.34 18.17 -9.42
C ILE A 168 16.40 19.30 -8.95
N PRO A 169 16.45 20.50 -9.53
CA PRO A 169 15.78 21.69 -8.98
C PRO A 169 14.28 21.55 -8.69
N GLU A 170 13.58 20.76 -9.50
CA GLU A 170 12.14 20.47 -9.41
C GLU A 170 11.79 19.35 -8.41
N ALA A 171 12.76 18.54 -7.98
CA ALA A 171 12.57 17.40 -7.10
C ALA A 171 12.53 17.85 -5.62
N ARG A 172 11.33 18.21 -5.13
CA ARG A 172 11.16 18.82 -3.80
C ARG A 172 10.11 18.14 -2.92
N ASN A 173 9.17 17.43 -3.53
CA ASN A 173 8.02 16.89 -2.83
C ASN A 173 8.39 15.62 -2.07
N ALA A 174 7.82 15.46 -0.87
CA ALA A 174 7.83 14.18 -0.18
C ALA A 174 6.92 13.17 -0.92
N PHE A 175 7.24 11.89 -0.77
CA PHE A 175 6.47 10.77 -1.28
C PHE A 175 5.57 10.21 -0.19
N SER A 176 4.29 10.05 -0.51
CA SER A 176 3.27 9.48 0.37
C SER A 176 3.09 7.98 0.09
N TYR A 177 3.35 7.12 1.06
CA TYR A 177 2.99 5.70 0.96
C TYR A 177 1.47 5.49 1.13
N LYS A 178 0.72 6.45 1.67
CA LYS A 178 -0.74 6.30 1.83
C LYS A 178 -1.44 5.93 0.51
N VAL A 179 -2.11 4.78 0.51
CA VAL A 179 -3.00 4.35 -0.57
C VAL A 179 -4.41 4.87 -0.27
N THR A 180 -4.69 6.09 -0.72
CA THR A 180 -6.00 6.76 -0.50
C THR A 180 -7.08 6.32 -1.47
N ARG A 181 -6.71 5.62 -2.55
CA ARG A 181 -7.59 5.12 -3.60
C ARG A 181 -6.97 3.91 -4.29
N MET A 182 -7.76 2.88 -4.54
CA MET A 182 -7.36 1.77 -5.42
C MET A 182 -7.60 2.13 -6.89
N PRO A 183 -6.75 1.66 -7.82
CA PRO A 183 -7.00 1.93 -9.22
C PRO A 183 -8.25 1.17 -9.66
N ASP A 184 -8.93 1.70 -10.67
CA ASP A 184 -9.97 0.96 -11.35
C ASP A 184 -9.31 -0.10 -12.24
N PHE A 185 -9.81 -1.33 -12.23
CA PHE A 185 -9.34 -2.40 -13.10
C PHE A 185 -10.35 -2.67 -14.21
N LYS A 186 -9.91 -3.32 -15.28
CA LYS A 186 -10.83 -3.78 -16.34
C LYS A 186 -11.81 -4.82 -15.75
N PRO A 187 -13.13 -4.73 -16.00
CA PRO A 187 -14.11 -5.66 -15.42
C PRO A 187 -13.81 -7.13 -15.65
N GLU A 188 -13.24 -7.47 -16.81
CA GLU A 188 -12.84 -8.82 -17.20
C GLU A 188 -11.65 -9.39 -16.39
N ASN A 189 -10.91 -8.55 -15.67
CA ASN A 189 -9.80 -8.97 -14.82
C ASN A 189 -10.25 -9.36 -13.40
N TYR A 190 -11.54 -9.23 -13.07
CA TYR A 190 -12.09 -9.66 -11.79
C TYR A 190 -12.52 -11.12 -11.85
N ALA A 191 -12.09 -11.90 -10.86
CA ALA A 191 -12.58 -13.25 -10.62
C ALA A 191 -13.72 -13.22 -9.58
N GLU A 192 -14.66 -14.15 -9.70
CA GLU A 192 -15.62 -14.43 -8.64
C GLU A 192 -14.97 -15.31 -7.56
N LYS A 193 -15.15 -14.92 -6.30
CA LYS A 193 -14.76 -15.69 -5.13
C LYS A 193 -15.97 -15.90 -4.22
N ASP A 194 -16.32 -17.15 -3.99
CA ASP A 194 -17.35 -17.51 -3.02
C ASP A 194 -16.80 -17.35 -1.60
N VAL A 195 -17.55 -16.64 -0.76
CA VAL A 195 -17.28 -16.48 0.66
C VAL A 195 -18.55 -16.78 1.43
N GLU A 196 -18.45 -17.54 2.51
CA GLU A 196 -19.60 -17.84 3.36
C GLU A 196 -19.24 -17.80 4.84
N PHE A 197 -20.24 -17.53 5.67
CA PHE A 197 -20.12 -17.69 7.11
C PHE A 197 -21.50 -17.91 7.76
N SER A 198 -21.49 -18.49 8.96
CA SER A 198 -22.70 -18.70 9.75
C SER A 198 -22.87 -17.60 10.79
N TYR A 199 -24.07 -17.04 10.85
CA TYR A 199 -24.48 -16.09 11.87
C TYR A 199 -25.86 -16.44 12.41
N ARG A 200 -25.95 -16.80 13.69
CA ARG A 200 -27.19 -17.20 14.39
C ARG A 200 -27.98 -18.27 13.63
N GLN A 201 -27.30 -19.37 13.29
CA GLN A 201 -27.88 -20.53 12.57
C GLN A 201 -28.31 -20.25 11.12
N LYS A 202 -28.05 -19.05 10.59
CA LYS A 202 -28.23 -18.75 9.17
C LYS A 202 -26.88 -18.67 8.48
N ILE A 203 -26.74 -19.39 7.37
CA ILE A 203 -25.57 -19.29 6.49
C ILE A 203 -25.79 -18.12 5.54
N TYR A 204 -24.77 -17.28 5.41
CA TYR A 204 -24.73 -16.16 4.48
C TYR A 204 -23.68 -16.46 3.42
N HIS A 205 -24.06 -16.32 2.15
CA HIS A 205 -23.19 -16.52 1.00
C HIS A 205 -22.95 -15.18 0.29
N PHE A 206 -21.73 -15.00 -0.19
CA PHE A 206 -21.27 -13.85 -0.92
C PHE A 206 -20.53 -14.30 -2.17
N LYS A 207 -20.84 -13.67 -3.29
CA LYS A 207 -20.05 -13.78 -4.53
C LYS A 207 -19.27 -12.50 -4.69
N LEU A 208 -18.04 -12.51 -4.23
CA LEU A 208 -17.17 -11.34 -4.27
C LEU A 208 -16.47 -11.28 -5.61
N LYS A 209 -16.37 -10.08 -6.18
CA LYS A 209 -15.42 -9.81 -7.26
C LYS A 209 -14.09 -9.43 -6.63
N VAL A 210 -13.01 -10.10 -6.99
CA VAL A 210 -11.64 -9.83 -6.52
C VAL A 210 -10.68 -9.79 -7.70
N ASN A 211 -9.55 -9.08 -7.56
CA ASN A 211 -8.56 -8.94 -8.63
C ASN A 211 -7.13 -9.20 -8.11
N GLU A 212 -6.42 -10.15 -8.74
CA GLU A 212 -5.05 -10.53 -8.39
C GLU A 212 -4.01 -9.41 -8.58
N ASP A 213 -4.29 -8.41 -9.42
CA ASP A 213 -3.44 -7.23 -9.58
C ASP A 213 -3.29 -6.46 -8.25
N VAL A 214 -4.22 -6.61 -7.32
CA VAL A 214 -4.12 -6.05 -5.96
C VAL A 214 -2.92 -6.64 -5.21
N GLN A 215 -2.65 -7.95 -5.36
CA GLN A 215 -1.45 -8.56 -4.78
C GLN A 215 -0.18 -7.96 -5.37
N ALA A 216 -0.18 -7.67 -6.67
CA ALA A 216 0.96 -7.06 -7.34
C ALA A 216 1.22 -5.62 -6.86
N ILE A 217 0.16 -4.83 -6.60
CA ILE A 217 0.25 -3.46 -6.04
C ILE A 217 0.97 -3.48 -4.69
N PHE A 218 0.61 -4.41 -3.82
CA PHE A 218 1.10 -4.46 -2.44
C PHE A 218 2.31 -5.37 -2.24
N LYS A 219 2.81 -6.02 -3.30
CA LYS A 219 3.92 -7.00 -3.20
C LYS A 219 5.15 -6.48 -2.48
N ASN A 220 5.50 -5.21 -2.72
CA ASN A 220 6.67 -4.55 -2.13
C ASN A 220 6.27 -3.33 -1.29
N TYR A 221 5.01 -3.24 -0.87
CA TYR A 221 4.53 -2.16 -0.03
C TYR A 221 5.07 -2.37 1.39
N PRO A 222 5.73 -1.37 1.99
CA PRO A 222 6.32 -1.51 3.32
C PRO A 222 5.25 -1.53 4.41
N GLY A 223 5.64 -1.87 5.64
CA GLY A 223 4.80 -1.60 6.79
C GLY A 223 4.58 -0.10 6.94
N VAL A 224 3.32 0.29 7.15
CA VAL A 224 2.90 1.66 7.41
C VAL A 224 2.18 1.73 8.75
N ASP A 225 2.02 2.93 9.29
CA ASP A 225 1.23 3.13 10.50
C ASP A 225 -0.22 2.62 10.36
N PHE A 226 -0.84 2.33 11.51
CA PHE A 226 -2.18 1.76 11.56
C PHE A 226 -3.24 2.67 10.96
N GLU A 227 -3.07 3.99 11.01
CA GLU A 227 -3.96 4.93 10.33
C GLU A 227 -3.91 4.71 8.81
N SER A 228 -2.73 4.72 8.21
CA SER A 228 -2.56 4.54 6.77
C SER A 228 -3.01 3.14 6.33
N TYR A 229 -2.68 2.12 7.12
CA TYR A 229 -3.03 0.73 6.87
C TYR A 229 -4.55 0.48 6.90
N PHE A 230 -5.23 0.92 7.96
CA PHE A 230 -6.66 0.66 8.15
C PHE A 230 -7.55 1.42 7.18
N ASN A 231 -7.05 2.52 6.61
CA ASN A 231 -7.79 3.35 5.67
C ASN A 231 -7.54 3.00 4.20
N ILE A 232 -6.81 1.91 3.88
CA ILE A 232 -6.67 1.44 2.50
C ILE A 232 -8.07 1.03 1.98
N PRO A 233 -8.55 1.63 0.88
CA PRO A 233 -9.89 1.34 0.37
C PRO A 233 -9.94 0.05 -0.46
N LEU A 234 -11.15 -0.40 -0.76
CA LEU A 234 -11.39 -1.45 -1.75
C LEU A 234 -11.43 -0.87 -3.16
N SER A 235 -11.08 -1.69 -4.16
CA SER A 235 -11.35 -1.43 -5.56
C SER A 235 -12.85 -1.41 -5.86
N ARG A 236 -13.25 -0.71 -6.92
CA ARG A 236 -14.65 -0.39 -7.20
C ARG A 236 -15.55 -1.62 -7.33
N GLU A 237 -15.13 -2.64 -8.08
CA GLU A 237 -15.95 -3.84 -8.27
C GLU A 237 -16.00 -4.71 -7.00
N THR A 238 -14.90 -4.80 -6.25
CA THR A 238 -14.86 -5.47 -4.94
C THR A 238 -15.82 -4.80 -3.97
N TYR A 239 -15.74 -3.47 -3.85
CA TYR A 239 -16.69 -2.67 -3.06
C TYR A 239 -18.14 -2.94 -3.48
N SER A 240 -18.42 -2.87 -4.79
CA SER A 240 -19.77 -3.01 -5.34
C SER A 240 -20.35 -4.41 -5.18
N SER A 241 -19.50 -5.43 -5.10
CA SER A 241 -19.92 -6.82 -4.85
C SER A 241 -20.11 -7.13 -3.35
N LEU A 242 -19.45 -6.41 -2.44
CA LEU A 242 -19.48 -6.69 -1.01
C LEU A 242 -20.44 -5.78 -0.23
N ILE A 243 -20.24 -4.46 -0.30
CA ILE A 243 -20.88 -3.50 0.61
C ILE A 243 -22.40 -3.46 0.44
N PRO A 244 -22.99 -3.46 -0.77
CA PRO A 244 -24.44 -3.50 -0.93
C PRO A 244 -25.08 -4.76 -0.33
N ILE A 245 -24.44 -5.92 -0.48
CA ILE A 245 -24.94 -7.19 0.08
C ILE A 245 -24.89 -7.15 1.61
N LEU A 246 -23.79 -6.67 2.20
CA LEU A 246 -23.68 -6.48 3.64
C LEU A 246 -24.76 -5.51 4.16
N LYS A 247 -24.93 -4.34 3.53
CA LYS A 247 -25.97 -3.37 3.91
C LYS A 247 -27.38 -3.98 3.83
N ASN A 248 -27.65 -4.80 2.82
CA ASN A 248 -28.93 -5.50 2.72
C ASN A 248 -29.12 -6.54 3.84
N ASN A 249 -28.10 -7.35 4.14
CA ASN A 249 -28.14 -8.34 5.21
C ASN A 249 -28.31 -7.72 6.60
N LEU A 250 -27.80 -6.50 6.78
CA LEU A 250 -27.86 -5.73 8.02
C LEU A 250 -29.17 -4.94 8.20
N LYS A 251 -30.04 -4.91 7.17
CA LYS A 251 -31.29 -4.14 7.22
C LYS A 251 -32.17 -4.59 8.39
N GLY A 252 -32.55 -3.64 9.23
CA GLY A 252 -33.38 -3.89 10.43
C GLY A 252 -32.60 -4.38 11.65
N MET A 253 -31.26 -4.53 11.56
CA MET A 253 -30.43 -4.74 12.74
C MET A 253 -30.16 -3.42 13.46
N ASP A 254 -30.25 -3.44 14.79
CA ASP A 254 -29.71 -2.35 15.60
C ASP A 254 -28.18 -2.31 15.50
N GLN A 255 -27.58 -1.17 15.84
CA GLN A 255 -26.14 -0.92 15.73
C GLN A 255 -25.30 -2.04 16.39
N LYS A 256 -25.69 -2.49 17.60
CA LYS A 256 -25.01 -3.58 18.31
C LYS A 256 -25.04 -4.88 17.51
N LYS A 257 -26.22 -5.32 17.05
CA LYS A 257 -26.37 -6.54 16.25
C LYS A 257 -25.62 -6.43 14.92
N GLY A 258 -25.65 -5.25 14.32
CA GLY A 258 -24.98 -5.00 13.06
C GLY A 258 -23.46 -5.09 13.17
N VAL A 259 -22.87 -4.46 14.19
CA VAL A 259 -21.44 -4.58 14.46
C VAL A 259 -21.06 -6.01 14.86
N ASP A 260 -21.91 -6.73 15.61
CA ASP A 260 -21.69 -8.14 15.95
C ASP A 260 -21.70 -9.04 14.70
N TYR A 261 -22.58 -8.76 13.75
CA TYR A 261 -22.61 -9.43 12.44
C TYR A 261 -21.31 -9.20 11.67
N LEU A 262 -20.86 -7.95 11.54
CA LEU A 262 -19.61 -7.61 10.85
C LEU A 262 -18.39 -8.23 11.54
N MET A 263 -18.35 -8.20 12.87
CA MET A 263 -17.31 -8.85 13.68
C MET A 263 -17.25 -10.35 13.41
N ARG A 264 -18.41 -11.02 13.31
CA ARG A 264 -18.44 -12.47 13.02
C ARG A 264 -18.16 -12.80 11.56
N PHE A 265 -18.49 -11.92 10.62
CA PHE A 265 -18.08 -12.04 9.22
C PHE A 265 -16.54 -12.06 9.14
N THR A 266 -15.86 -11.04 9.67
CA THR A 266 -14.38 -10.99 9.63
C THR A 266 -13.73 -12.10 10.45
N ARG A 267 -14.40 -12.58 11.49
CA ARG A 267 -13.90 -13.67 12.32
C ARG A 267 -13.99 -15.04 11.67
N TYR A 268 -15.01 -15.33 10.87
CA TYR A 268 -15.27 -16.70 10.43
C TYR A 268 -15.34 -16.91 8.92
N ALA A 269 -15.37 -15.85 8.12
CA ALA A 269 -15.38 -15.97 6.66
C ALA A 269 -14.02 -16.39 6.06
N PHE A 270 -12.94 -16.32 6.84
CA PHE A 270 -11.56 -16.57 6.40
C PHE A 270 -10.86 -17.55 7.34
N LEU A 271 -9.93 -18.37 6.82
CA LEU A 271 -9.11 -19.24 7.65
C LEU A 271 -8.05 -18.42 8.39
N TYR A 272 -7.69 -18.85 9.60
CA TYR A 272 -6.68 -18.18 10.41
C TYR A 272 -5.34 -18.89 10.24
N GLU A 273 -4.30 -18.12 9.98
CA GLU A 273 -2.90 -18.52 10.00
C GLU A 273 -2.08 -17.27 10.34
N ASN A 274 -0.99 -17.39 11.10
CA ASN A 274 -0.16 -16.23 11.39
C ASN A 274 0.78 -15.91 10.22
N ASP A 275 1.20 -14.66 10.13
CA ASP A 275 2.02 -14.19 9.01
C ASP A 275 3.39 -14.88 8.89
N GLU A 276 4.03 -15.22 10.01
CA GLU A 276 5.29 -15.94 9.98
C GLU A 276 5.14 -17.34 9.35
N GLN A 277 4.02 -18.03 9.60
CA GLN A 277 3.72 -19.32 8.97
C GLN A 277 3.28 -19.18 7.50
N ASN A 278 2.52 -18.14 7.18
CA ASN A 278 1.93 -17.94 5.85
C ASN A 278 2.87 -17.26 4.85
N PHE A 279 3.63 -16.25 5.30
CA PHE A 279 4.49 -15.40 4.47
C PHE A 279 5.98 -15.45 4.85
N GLY A 280 6.33 -16.00 6.02
CA GLY A 280 7.71 -16.06 6.52
C GLY A 280 8.21 -14.76 7.16
N THR A 281 7.39 -13.72 7.20
CA THR A 281 7.63 -12.39 7.81
C THR A 281 6.30 -11.76 8.20
N GLU A 282 6.27 -10.80 9.12
CA GLU A 282 5.09 -9.95 9.35
C GLU A 282 4.68 -9.28 8.03
N LYS A 283 3.40 -9.38 7.65
CA LYS A 283 2.85 -8.86 6.40
C LYS A 283 1.37 -8.54 6.53
N ARG A 284 1.11 -7.28 6.85
CA ARG A 284 -0.23 -6.69 6.89
C ARG A 284 -0.91 -6.66 5.52
N LEU A 285 -2.05 -7.32 5.39
CA LEU A 285 -2.88 -7.36 4.19
C LEU A 285 -3.92 -6.24 4.21
N SER A 286 -3.97 -5.43 3.15
CA SER A 286 -5.09 -4.48 2.96
C SER A 286 -6.45 -5.20 3.03
N PRO A 287 -7.56 -4.48 3.32
CA PRO A 287 -8.89 -5.10 3.39
C PRO A 287 -9.24 -5.94 2.16
N GLU A 288 -8.84 -5.51 0.95
CA GLU A 288 -9.06 -6.29 -0.27
C GLU A 288 -8.15 -7.52 -0.37
N GLN A 289 -6.89 -7.43 0.08
CA GLN A 289 -6.03 -8.60 0.16
C GLN A 289 -6.54 -9.62 1.18
N THR A 290 -7.16 -9.20 2.29
CA THR A 290 -7.83 -10.11 3.23
C THR A 290 -8.98 -10.85 2.54
N LEU A 291 -9.78 -10.15 1.73
CA LEU A 291 -10.86 -10.76 0.94
C LEU A 291 -10.32 -11.70 -0.14
N LEU A 292 -9.16 -11.40 -0.73
CA LEU A 292 -8.54 -12.17 -1.81
C LEU A 292 -7.83 -13.43 -1.31
N ASN A 293 -7.12 -13.34 -0.18
CA ASN A 293 -6.37 -14.46 0.38
C ASN A 293 -7.27 -15.50 1.07
N LYS A 294 -6.76 -16.72 1.21
CA LYS A 294 -7.45 -17.80 1.95
C LYS A 294 -7.25 -17.67 3.46
N TYR A 295 -6.06 -17.23 3.85
CA TYR A 295 -5.62 -17.08 5.23
C TYR A 295 -5.47 -15.59 5.57
N SER A 296 -5.72 -15.26 6.84
CA SER A 296 -5.55 -13.91 7.40
C SER A 296 -5.35 -13.99 8.90
N ASP A 297 -4.55 -13.08 9.44
CA ASP A 297 -4.19 -13.03 10.85
C ASP A 297 -4.98 -11.97 11.64
N CYS A 298 -4.51 -11.55 12.82
CA CYS A 298 -5.20 -10.55 13.63
C CYS A 298 -5.21 -9.15 13.03
N ASP A 299 -4.12 -8.72 12.41
CA ASP A 299 -3.97 -7.38 11.87
C ASP A 299 -4.88 -7.18 10.66
N ASP A 300 -4.91 -8.16 9.76
CA ASP A 300 -5.76 -8.22 8.57
C ASP A 300 -7.25 -8.14 8.92
N ARG A 301 -7.67 -8.94 9.89
CA ARG A 301 -9.08 -9.04 10.29
C ARG A 301 -9.54 -7.79 11.03
N ALA A 302 -8.66 -7.17 11.82
CA ALA A 302 -8.93 -5.89 12.44
C ALA A 302 -9.06 -4.76 11.41
N ALA A 303 -8.18 -4.72 10.40
CA ALA A 303 -8.27 -3.76 9.31
C ALA A 303 -9.56 -3.93 8.49
N LEU A 304 -9.92 -5.16 8.11
CA LEU A 304 -11.18 -5.44 7.41
C LEU A 304 -12.40 -5.09 8.26
N PHE A 305 -12.39 -5.43 9.56
CA PHE A 305 -13.49 -5.08 10.47
C PHE A 305 -13.64 -3.57 10.61
N PHE A 306 -12.52 -2.85 10.80
CA PHE A 306 -12.49 -1.40 10.82
C PHE A 306 -13.11 -0.81 9.56
N PHE A 307 -12.64 -1.25 8.39
CA PHE A 307 -13.15 -0.80 7.09
C PHE A 307 -14.67 -0.97 6.99
N LEU A 308 -15.19 -2.16 7.33
CA LEU A 308 -16.62 -2.45 7.23
C LEU A 308 -17.48 -1.64 8.21
N VAL A 309 -17.04 -1.49 9.46
CA VAL A 309 -17.78 -0.70 10.46
C VAL A 309 -17.79 0.77 10.06
N LYS A 310 -16.66 1.31 9.60
CA LYS A 310 -16.54 2.68 9.08
C LYS A 310 -17.48 2.90 7.89
N GLU A 311 -17.46 2.02 6.89
CA GLU A 311 -18.24 2.19 5.65
C GLU A 311 -19.77 2.02 5.83
N ILE A 312 -20.19 1.24 6.82
CA ILE A 312 -21.60 0.89 6.99
C ILE A 312 -22.27 1.69 8.09
N TYR A 313 -21.61 1.85 9.24
CA TYR A 313 -22.18 2.51 10.42
C TYR A 313 -21.47 3.81 10.79
N ASP A 314 -20.26 4.04 10.27
CA ASP A 314 -19.45 5.23 10.53
C ASP A 314 -19.32 5.54 12.03
N LEU A 315 -18.87 4.54 12.80
CA LEU A 315 -18.76 4.63 14.26
C LEU A 315 -17.35 4.98 14.71
N PRO A 316 -17.18 5.72 15.83
CA PRO A 316 -15.89 5.90 16.45
C PRO A 316 -15.29 4.56 16.89
N MET A 317 -14.00 4.37 16.60
CA MET A 317 -13.29 3.13 16.87
C MET A 317 -11.88 3.40 17.36
N VAL A 318 -11.34 2.48 18.15
CA VAL A 318 -9.95 2.49 18.58
C VAL A 318 -9.31 1.13 18.35
N ALA A 319 -8.09 1.13 17.83
CA ALA A 319 -7.27 -0.05 17.63
C ALA A 319 -6.37 -0.25 18.86
N LEU A 320 -6.41 -1.47 19.41
CA LEU A 320 -5.73 -1.84 20.66
C LEU A 320 -4.65 -2.86 20.35
N LEU A 321 -3.39 -2.42 20.39
CA LEU A 321 -2.23 -3.27 20.18
C LEU A 321 -1.77 -3.85 21.52
N TYR A 322 -1.97 -5.15 21.71
CA TYR A 322 -1.33 -5.94 22.75
C TYR A 322 0.01 -6.50 22.22
N PRO A 323 0.93 -6.95 23.09
CA PRO A 323 2.23 -7.48 22.66
C PRO A 323 2.18 -8.64 21.65
N THR A 324 1.06 -9.36 21.58
CA THR A 324 0.88 -10.55 20.72
C THR A 324 -0.45 -10.54 19.96
N HIS A 325 -1.20 -9.43 19.97
CA HIS A 325 -2.55 -9.41 19.41
C HIS A 325 -3.03 -7.99 19.10
N LEU A 326 -3.60 -7.78 17.92
CA LEU A 326 -4.36 -6.57 17.60
C LEU A 326 -5.86 -6.85 17.71
N THR A 327 -6.58 -5.96 18.38
CA THR A 327 -8.05 -6.02 18.47
C THR A 327 -8.66 -4.64 18.40
N MET A 328 -10.00 -4.57 18.34
CA MET A 328 -10.73 -3.32 18.15
C MET A 328 -11.64 -3.03 19.33
N ALA A 329 -11.94 -1.75 19.56
CA ALA A 329 -13.04 -1.35 20.40
C ALA A 329 -13.88 -0.26 19.72
N VAL A 330 -15.21 -0.39 19.81
CA VAL A 330 -16.18 0.46 19.10
C VAL A 330 -16.99 1.26 20.10
N GLN A 331 -17.19 2.54 19.83
CA GLN A 331 -18.10 3.38 20.61
C GLN A 331 -19.54 3.13 20.15
N PHE A 332 -20.37 2.62 21.07
CA PHE A 332 -21.81 2.51 20.91
C PHE A 332 -22.51 3.63 21.69
N ASP A 333 -23.77 3.92 21.35
CA ASP A 333 -24.60 4.86 22.13
C ASP A 333 -24.68 4.47 23.62
N LYS A 334 -24.76 3.16 23.87
CA LYS A 334 -24.67 2.56 25.21
C LYS A 334 -23.57 1.52 25.20
N PRO A 335 -22.55 1.64 26.09
CA PRO A 335 -21.50 0.64 26.20
C PRO A 335 -22.08 -0.76 26.41
N VAL A 336 -21.52 -1.73 25.72
CA VAL A 336 -21.88 -3.14 25.78
C VAL A 336 -20.75 -3.90 26.47
N GLY A 337 -21.05 -4.61 27.57
CA GLY A 337 -20.07 -5.43 28.29
C GLY A 337 -18.86 -4.65 28.80
N GLU A 338 -17.69 -5.30 28.75
CA GLU A 338 -16.39 -4.68 29.06
C GLU A 338 -16.03 -3.63 28.01
N PHE A 339 -15.48 -2.50 28.47
CA PHE A 339 -15.10 -1.38 27.64
C PHE A 339 -13.80 -0.74 28.14
N ILE A 340 -13.13 -0.02 27.27
CA ILE A 340 -12.06 0.90 27.63
C ILE A 340 -12.56 2.34 27.63
N THR A 341 -11.87 3.22 28.36
CA THR A 341 -12.14 4.65 28.32
C THR A 341 -10.98 5.35 27.63
N TYR A 342 -11.27 6.07 26.54
CA TYR A 342 -10.29 6.86 25.81
C TYR A 342 -10.86 8.26 25.53
N LYS A 343 -10.11 9.30 25.88
CA LYS A 343 -10.54 10.71 25.75
C LYS A 343 -11.95 10.98 26.29
N GLY A 344 -12.30 10.37 27.43
CA GLY A 344 -13.61 10.53 28.10
C GLY A 344 -14.77 9.73 27.48
N LYS A 345 -14.55 9.00 26.39
CA LYS A 345 -15.54 8.15 25.72
C LYS A 345 -15.30 6.67 26.02
N LYS A 346 -16.37 5.87 26.03
CA LYS A 346 -16.34 4.43 26.32
C LYS A 346 -16.43 3.63 25.02
N TYR A 347 -15.48 2.72 24.80
CA TYR A 347 -15.40 1.86 23.62
C TYR A 347 -15.46 0.40 24.05
N SER A 348 -16.47 -0.33 23.59
CA SER A 348 -16.66 -1.75 23.91
C SER A 348 -15.73 -2.62 23.06
N PHE A 349 -15.11 -3.63 23.66
CA PHE A 349 -14.25 -4.56 22.94
C PHE A 349 -15.02 -5.29 21.83
N CYS A 350 -14.43 -5.37 20.65
CA CYS A 350 -14.92 -6.10 19.49
C CYS A 350 -13.76 -6.89 18.92
N GLU A 351 -13.79 -8.21 19.11
CA GLU A 351 -12.71 -9.12 18.70
C GLU A 351 -12.98 -9.69 17.30
N PRO A 352 -12.34 -9.20 16.22
CA PRO A 352 -12.61 -9.67 14.86
C PRO A 352 -11.86 -10.96 14.53
N THR A 353 -11.02 -11.49 15.42
CA THR A 353 -10.16 -12.66 15.17
C THR A 353 -10.61 -13.86 16.01
N PRO A 354 -10.56 -15.10 15.48
CA PRO A 354 -10.89 -16.29 16.25
C PRO A 354 -10.10 -16.37 17.55
N GLN A 355 -10.80 -16.72 18.63
CA GLN A 355 -10.20 -16.99 19.93
C GLN A 355 -10.61 -18.39 20.39
N ALA A 356 -9.93 -18.93 21.39
CA ALA A 356 -10.34 -20.18 22.05
C ALA A 356 -11.75 -20.10 22.69
N GLN A 357 -12.27 -18.88 22.88
CA GLN A 357 -13.58 -18.60 23.43
C GLN A 357 -14.45 -17.93 22.36
N ASP A 358 -15.74 -18.26 22.33
CA ASP A 358 -16.69 -17.53 21.50
C ASP A 358 -17.04 -16.17 22.14
N LEU A 359 -16.23 -15.16 21.83
CA LEU A 359 -16.37 -13.82 22.42
C LEU A 359 -17.48 -13.00 21.74
N LYS A 360 -18.39 -12.48 22.56
CA LYS A 360 -19.39 -11.46 22.18
C LYS A 360 -18.79 -10.06 22.26
N ILE A 361 -19.49 -9.07 21.70
CA ILE A 361 -19.17 -7.66 21.94
C ILE A 361 -19.09 -7.39 23.45
N GLY A 362 -18.04 -6.69 23.86
CA GLY A 362 -17.75 -6.37 25.24
C GLY A 362 -17.18 -7.53 26.03
N GLN A 363 -16.56 -8.52 25.36
CA GLN A 363 -15.82 -9.59 26.02
C GLN A 363 -14.39 -9.60 25.53
N LEU A 364 -13.46 -9.84 26.45
CA LEU A 364 -12.04 -9.93 26.18
C LEU A 364 -11.55 -11.35 26.49
N ALA A 365 -10.66 -11.87 25.65
CA ALA A 365 -10.03 -13.17 25.88
C ALA A 365 -9.29 -13.16 27.24
N ASN A 366 -9.41 -14.24 28.01
CA ASN A 366 -8.78 -14.31 29.34
C ASN A 366 -7.26 -14.04 29.30
N LYS A 367 -6.57 -14.46 28.24
CA LYS A 367 -5.13 -14.23 28.05
C LYS A 367 -4.75 -12.75 27.91
N LEU A 368 -5.70 -11.89 27.57
CA LEU A 368 -5.50 -10.44 27.39
C LEU A 368 -5.94 -9.64 28.61
N LYS A 369 -6.64 -10.27 29.58
CA LYS A 369 -7.04 -9.61 30.82
C LYS A 369 -5.79 -9.23 31.61
N ASN A 370 -5.70 -7.96 32.01
CA ASN A 370 -4.56 -7.36 32.71
C ASN A 370 -3.26 -7.24 31.92
N ILE A 371 -3.28 -7.52 30.61
CA ILE A 371 -2.14 -7.21 29.74
C ILE A 371 -2.26 -5.75 29.30
N LYS A 372 -1.14 -5.02 29.36
CA LYS A 372 -1.09 -3.65 28.87
C LYS A 372 -1.23 -3.65 27.35
N TYR A 373 -1.98 -2.69 26.83
CA TYR A 373 -2.14 -2.43 25.41
C TYR A 373 -1.79 -0.96 25.12
N GLU A 374 -1.52 -0.69 23.86
CA GLU A 374 -1.36 0.65 23.32
C GLU A 374 -2.53 0.98 22.39
N ILE A 375 -3.00 2.23 22.42
CA ILE A 375 -3.97 2.72 21.44
C ILE A 375 -3.16 3.26 20.26
N VAL A 376 -3.07 2.46 19.20
CA VAL A 376 -2.23 2.74 18.03
C VAL A 376 -2.95 3.52 16.93
N TYR A 377 -4.28 3.55 16.97
CA TYR A 377 -5.09 4.36 16.08
C TYR A 377 -6.48 4.61 16.71
N ALA A 378 -7.02 5.80 16.48
CA ALA A 378 -8.36 6.19 16.93
C ALA A 378 -9.07 6.93 15.79
N TYR A 379 -10.19 6.37 15.35
CA TYR A 379 -11.06 6.95 14.34
C TYR A 379 -12.24 7.67 14.99
N GLU A 380 -12.48 8.89 14.53
CA GLU A 380 -13.66 9.67 14.84
C GLU A 380 -14.31 10.09 13.52
N PRO A 381 -15.61 9.80 13.31
CA PRO A 381 -16.33 10.24 12.12
C PRO A 381 -16.25 11.75 11.98
N THR A 382 -15.92 12.22 10.78
CA THR A 382 -16.02 13.65 10.47
C THR A 382 -17.50 14.01 10.41
N LYS A 383 -17.94 15.04 11.15
CA LYS A 383 -19.31 15.53 11.03
C LYS A 383 -19.56 15.89 9.57
N ARG A 384 -20.46 15.16 8.92
CA ARG A 384 -20.91 15.46 7.56
C ARG A 384 -21.75 16.72 7.53
#